data_AF-A0A846DUF3-F1
#
_entry.id   AF-A0A846DUF3-F1
#
_cell.length_a   1.000
_cell.length_b   1.000
_cell.length_c   1.000
_cell.angle_alpha   90.00
_cell.angle_beta   90.00
_cell.angle_gamma   90.00
#
_symmetry.space_group_name_H-M   'P 1'
#
loop_
_entity.id
_entity.type
_entity.pdbx_description
1 polymer ?
#
loop_
_entity_poly.entity_id
_entity_poly.type
_entity_poly.pdbx_seq_one_letter_code
_entity_poly.pdbx_strand_id
1 'polypeptide(L)'
;MSDFSSALPALNSLNPKSLYRPVGTWTGRLILPSANSRHPDGSVWIEIHNADPRYCDWVGKKVRLKWIQTPKIQAFLKRVTTDINYSHEVELSRQRGNRHPDRLNQWKKVSPLESLAGARVEDSVTVLLTHPRIETEPQLALAIASEPIQITGRYYALVQILQPEPPGSDRYWVCHYNPIHQQFNGPKEIVRIPQVPPDARGVARSTPQGIEQSPLNSLGWYIYGDYNSQGLFIVQAIEPRAILRLVPDRTYTGLSACLNYITQENWRKTPDQKGTANTTLLAPFSHCAQSALSEWTEGDTGIVIHLFGGIGGKKAEPKALWVTTGHLSYGVAKVVRCPLTDELRFDIDYWQVYGHNPDDIISGLIKWQSYTGDLERGWLGNRPISDIIVKFPAITEDYDFDGIILSPLQEFCDQLQTMTARYRTGDGDGASIVTPATSCVQDSNQALYLTIKRIESEIRSNPEIRQWLNQNSYSSQRWRFEQLASLGQFIERHLRPIGFLRSDWQPSAQELAGVGSLEYPGLVLVKALTSWRTILPRRAHDDIAKILLRHGSLQWAIRTNQVGGCDPDIQPRAASTLF
;
A
#
# COMPACT_ATOMS: atom_id res chain seq x y z
N MET A 1 -22.23 -10.25 1.04
CA MET A 1 -21.89 -10.74 2.39
C MET A 1 -22.58 -9.84 3.42
N SER A 2 -23.89 -9.97 3.58
CA SER A 2 -24.72 -9.02 4.35
C SER A 2 -25.12 -9.53 5.75
N ASP A 3 -24.30 -10.36 6.38
CA ASP A 3 -24.59 -10.95 7.70
C ASP A 3 -23.62 -10.51 8.81
N PHE A 4 -22.94 -9.37 8.63
CA PHE A 4 -22.17 -8.73 9.71
C PHE A 4 -22.98 -7.59 10.34
N SER A 5 -24.13 -7.93 10.95
CA SER A 5 -24.92 -6.99 11.75
C SER A 5 -25.41 -7.66 13.03
N SER A 6 -24.66 -7.43 14.10
CA SER A 6 -25.07 -7.43 15.52
C SER A 6 -23.79 -7.43 16.35
N ALA A 7 -23.84 -6.88 17.57
CA ALA A 7 -22.71 -6.75 18.47
C ALA A 7 -21.95 -8.09 18.60
N LEU A 8 -20.80 -8.19 17.93
CA LEU A 8 -19.97 -9.40 17.96
C LEU A 8 -19.28 -9.49 19.33
N PRO A 9 -19.25 -10.67 19.96
CA PRO A 9 -18.70 -10.84 21.31
C PRO A 9 -17.24 -10.35 21.40
N ALA A 10 -16.85 -9.85 22.58
CA ALA A 10 -15.46 -9.48 22.83
C ALA A 10 -14.51 -10.65 22.54
N LEU A 11 -13.31 -10.37 22.00
CA LEU A 11 -12.31 -11.39 21.64
C LEU A 11 -12.07 -12.40 22.76
N ASN A 12 -12.08 -11.97 24.03
CA ASN A 12 -11.85 -12.82 25.18
C ASN A 12 -12.87 -13.95 25.35
N SER A 13 -14.12 -13.79 24.87
CA SER A 13 -15.11 -14.88 24.88
C SER A 13 -14.97 -15.87 23.72
N LEU A 14 -14.34 -15.46 22.62
CA LEU A 14 -14.21 -16.24 21.38
C LEU A 14 -12.80 -16.81 21.16
N ASN A 15 -11.80 -16.29 21.87
CA ASN A 15 -10.38 -16.67 21.77
C ASN A 15 -9.80 -17.04 23.15
N PRO A 16 -10.35 -18.07 23.82
CA PRO A 16 -9.96 -18.43 25.18
C PRO A 16 -8.50 -18.91 25.31
N LYS A 17 -7.85 -19.25 24.19
CA LYS A 17 -6.46 -19.74 24.12
C LYS A 17 -5.46 -18.69 23.64
N SER A 18 -5.89 -17.44 23.45
CA SER A 18 -5.05 -16.35 22.94
C SER A 18 -4.35 -16.68 21.60
N LEU A 19 -5.01 -17.48 20.75
CA LEU A 19 -4.53 -17.93 19.44
C LEU A 19 -4.51 -16.79 18.43
N TYR A 20 -5.47 -15.89 18.55
CA TYR A 20 -5.63 -14.73 17.68
C TYR A 20 -5.18 -13.43 18.36
N ARG A 21 -4.74 -12.47 17.56
CA ARG A 21 -4.41 -11.11 17.99
C ARG A 21 -5.18 -10.09 17.16
N PRO A 22 -5.56 -8.93 17.72
CA PRO A 22 -6.11 -7.85 16.93
C PRO A 22 -5.07 -7.35 15.91
N VAL A 23 -5.52 -6.98 14.72
CA VAL A 23 -4.65 -6.47 13.63
C VAL A 23 -3.87 -5.22 14.04
N GLY A 24 -4.43 -4.40 14.95
CA GLY A 24 -3.72 -3.29 15.56
C GLY A 24 -4.48 -2.70 16.73
N THR A 25 -3.87 -1.75 17.45
CA THR A 25 -4.42 -1.20 18.70
C THR A 25 -5.73 -0.45 18.49
N TRP A 26 -5.81 0.43 17.50
CA TRP A 26 -7.01 1.19 17.19
C TRP A 26 -7.52 0.80 15.81
N THR A 27 -8.53 -0.06 15.76
CA THR A 27 -9.17 -0.47 14.51
C THR A 27 -10.66 -0.21 14.55
N GLY A 28 -11.26 -0.01 13.40
CA GLY A 28 -12.69 0.20 13.32
C GLY A 28 -13.22 0.25 11.91
N ARG A 29 -14.54 0.34 11.79
CA ARG A 29 -15.26 0.48 10.52
C ARG A 29 -15.69 1.92 10.34
N LEU A 30 -15.30 2.50 9.22
CA LEU A 30 -15.74 3.84 8.84
C LEU A 30 -17.21 3.82 8.45
N ILE A 31 -17.94 4.82 8.91
CA ILE A 31 -19.36 5.01 8.64
C ILE A 31 -19.53 6.43 8.10
N LEU A 32 -19.94 6.53 6.83
CA LEU A 32 -20.25 7.81 6.23
C LEU A 32 -21.55 8.36 6.84
N PRO A 33 -21.56 9.59 7.40
CA PRO A 33 -22.78 10.21 7.87
C PRO A 33 -23.83 10.34 6.76
N SER A 34 -25.13 10.38 7.11
CA SER A 34 -26.14 10.78 6.13
C SER A 34 -25.98 12.25 5.77
N ALA A 35 -26.48 12.68 4.61
CA ALA A 35 -26.37 14.07 4.16
C ALA A 35 -26.92 15.08 5.21
N ASN A 36 -27.98 14.73 5.93
CA ASN A 36 -28.61 15.57 6.95
C ASN A 36 -27.88 15.54 8.31
N SER A 37 -27.01 14.56 8.53
CA SER A 37 -26.25 14.39 9.78
C SER A 37 -24.74 14.61 9.56
N ARG A 38 -24.39 15.23 8.43
CA ARG A 38 -23.01 15.50 8.03
C ARG A 38 -22.39 16.56 8.94
N HIS A 39 -21.13 16.33 9.31
CA HIS A 39 -20.39 17.28 10.12
C HIS A 39 -19.74 18.36 9.24
N PRO A 40 -19.82 19.66 9.62
CA PRO A 40 -19.25 20.75 8.81
C PRO A 40 -17.74 20.67 8.58
N ASP A 41 -17.01 19.99 9.47
CA ASP A 41 -15.56 19.78 9.37
C ASP A 41 -15.17 18.54 8.54
N GLY A 42 -16.16 17.87 7.93
CA GLY A 42 -15.94 16.67 7.12
C GLY A 42 -15.48 15.45 7.93
N SER A 43 -15.76 15.44 9.23
CA SER A 43 -15.55 14.25 10.07
C SER A 43 -16.58 13.15 9.76
N VAL A 44 -16.19 11.91 10.07
CA VAL A 44 -17.01 10.71 9.86
C VAL A 44 -17.21 9.96 11.17
N TRP A 45 -18.07 8.95 11.18
CA TRP A 45 -18.18 8.04 12.31
C TRP A 45 -17.21 6.87 12.13
N ILE A 46 -16.69 6.36 13.25
CA ILE A 46 -15.98 5.08 13.30
C ILE A 46 -16.61 4.20 14.37
N GLU A 47 -16.99 2.98 13.98
CA GLU A 47 -17.33 1.92 14.93
C GLU A 47 -16.05 1.24 15.38
N ILE A 48 -15.73 1.31 16.67
CA ILE A 48 -14.48 0.79 17.22
C ILE A 48 -14.54 -0.75 17.28
N HIS A 49 -13.60 -1.40 16.62
CA HIS A 49 -13.43 -2.86 16.64
C HIS A 49 -12.37 -3.30 17.65
N ASN A 50 -11.30 -2.52 17.78
CA ASN A 50 -10.27 -2.72 18.81
C ASN A 50 -9.78 -1.35 19.29
N ALA A 51 -9.44 -1.28 20.58
CA ALA A 51 -8.91 -0.09 21.22
C ALA A 51 -7.73 -0.46 22.12
N ASP A 52 -6.98 0.58 22.54
CA ASP A 52 -6.03 0.45 23.63
C ASP A 52 -6.74 -0.11 24.89
N PRO A 53 -6.10 -0.99 25.69
CA PRO A 53 -6.74 -1.61 26.86
C PRO A 53 -7.38 -0.62 27.84
N ARG A 54 -6.86 0.61 27.94
CA ARG A 54 -7.43 1.68 28.79
C ARG A 54 -8.81 2.17 28.31
N TYR A 55 -9.17 1.86 27.06
CA TYR A 55 -10.40 2.28 26.40
C TYR A 55 -11.19 1.06 25.87
N CYS A 56 -11.04 -0.11 26.50
CA CYS A 56 -11.76 -1.32 26.10
C CYS A 56 -13.29 -1.14 26.04
N ASP A 57 -13.84 -0.28 26.90
CA ASP A 57 -15.27 0.05 26.93
C ASP A 57 -15.76 0.80 25.69
N TRP A 58 -14.87 1.17 24.78
CA TRP A 58 -15.21 1.85 23.53
C TRP A 58 -15.46 0.87 22.39
N VAL A 59 -15.01 -0.38 22.52
CA VAL A 59 -15.24 -1.42 21.51
C VAL A 59 -16.76 -1.60 21.31
N GLY A 60 -17.19 -1.61 20.04
CA GLY A 60 -18.58 -1.65 19.61
C GLY A 60 -19.29 -0.28 19.60
N LYS A 61 -18.68 0.79 20.13
CA LYS A 61 -19.27 2.14 20.10
C LYS A 61 -18.93 2.86 18.80
N LYS A 62 -19.87 3.71 18.36
CA LYS A 62 -19.66 4.69 17.30
C LYS A 62 -19.12 5.98 17.92
N VAL A 63 -17.94 6.41 17.47
CA VAL A 63 -17.30 7.65 17.92
C VAL A 63 -16.94 8.51 16.72
N ARG A 64 -16.75 9.81 16.94
CA ARG A 64 -16.41 10.74 15.85
C ARG A 64 -14.93 10.59 15.49
N LEU A 65 -14.62 10.43 14.20
CA LEU A 65 -13.26 10.44 13.67
C LEU A 65 -13.02 11.74 12.90
N LYS A 66 -12.00 12.50 13.29
CA LYS A 66 -11.71 13.81 12.71
C LYS A 66 -10.22 14.04 12.51
N TRP A 67 -9.89 15.06 11.74
CA TRP A 67 -8.52 15.52 11.56
C TRP A 67 -8.07 16.40 12.73
N ILE A 68 -6.80 16.25 13.13
CA ILE A 68 -6.17 17.13 14.11
C ILE A 68 -6.03 18.55 13.54
N GLN A 69 -6.18 19.55 14.41
CA GLN A 69 -6.20 20.96 14.01
C GLN A 69 -4.78 21.55 14.04
N THR A 70 -4.00 21.31 12.99
CA THR A 70 -2.67 21.92 12.80
C THR A 70 -2.59 22.64 11.45
N PRO A 71 -1.72 23.66 11.28
CA PRO A 71 -1.58 24.37 10.01
C PRO A 71 -1.27 23.45 8.82
N LYS A 72 -0.42 22.43 9.03
CA LYS A 72 -0.07 21.43 8.01
C LYS A 72 -1.30 20.65 7.53
N ILE A 73 -2.12 20.16 8.47
CA ILE A 73 -3.31 19.38 8.16
C ILE A 73 -4.39 20.26 7.52
N GLN A 74 -4.55 21.51 7.98
CA GLN A 74 -5.47 22.44 7.34
C GLN A 74 -5.08 22.77 5.89
N ALA A 75 -3.78 22.93 5.61
CA ALA A 75 -3.29 23.12 4.25
C ALA A 75 -3.57 21.89 3.37
N PHE A 76 -3.36 20.67 3.89
CA PHE A 76 -3.74 19.43 3.21
C PHE A 76 -5.24 19.40 2.93
N LEU A 77 -6.10 19.57 3.94
CA LEU A 77 -7.56 19.51 3.78
C LEU A 77 -8.05 20.54 2.76
N LYS A 78 -7.54 21.77 2.79
CA LYS A 78 -7.89 22.81 1.81
C LYS A 78 -7.56 22.40 0.37
N ARG A 79 -6.48 21.65 0.16
CA ARG A 79 -6.01 21.24 -1.17
C ARG A 79 -6.86 20.12 -1.78
N VAL A 80 -7.36 19.20 -0.97
CA VAL A 80 -8.02 17.97 -1.46
C VAL A 80 -9.51 17.87 -1.15
N THR A 81 -10.04 18.78 -0.34
CA THR A 81 -11.50 18.88 -0.13
C THR A 81 -12.14 19.50 -1.36
N THR A 82 -13.05 18.76 -2.00
CA THR A 82 -13.65 19.19 -3.27
C THR A 82 -15.13 18.85 -3.35
N ASP A 83 -15.86 19.55 -4.20
CA ASP A 83 -17.22 19.16 -4.57
C ASP A 83 -17.15 17.92 -5.48
N ILE A 84 -18.12 17.01 -5.37
CA ILE A 84 -18.22 15.86 -6.27
C ILE A 84 -19.49 15.98 -7.10
N ASN A 85 -19.33 16.05 -8.42
CA ASN A 85 -20.44 16.02 -9.38
C ASN A 85 -20.02 15.13 -10.54
N TYR A 86 -20.75 14.04 -10.77
CA TYR A 86 -20.34 13.06 -11.77
C TYR A 86 -20.35 13.62 -13.20
N SER A 87 -19.24 13.43 -13.89
CA SER A 87 -19.09 13.70 -15.33
C SER A 87 -19.60 12.54 -16.17
N HIS A 88 -19.78 12.79 -17.48
CA HIS A 88 -20.19 11.77 -18.45
C HIS A 88 -19.23 10.56 -18.48
N GLU A 89 -17.96 10.79 -18.17
CA GLU A 89 -16.93 9.76 -18.06
C GLU A 89 -17.24 8.73 -16.96
N VAL A 90 -17.94 9.12 -15.88
CA VAL A 90 -18.38 8.18 -14.84
C VAL A 90 -19.38 7.18 -15.41
N GLU A 91 -20.37 7.63 -16.20
CA GLU A 91 -21.32 6.71 -16.84
C GLU A 91 -20.61 5.72 -17.78
N LEU A 92 -19.67 6.21 -18.60
CA LEU A 92 -18.88 5.35 -19.50
C LEU A 92 -18.01 4.34 -18.74
N SER A 93 -17.44 4.75 -17.61
CA SER A 93 -16.64 3.89 -16.73
C SER A 93 -17.47 2.79 -16.07
N ARG A 94 -18.68 3.13 -15.58
CA ARG A 94 -19.64 2.16 -15.03
C ARG A 94 -20.10 1.14 -16.06
N GLN A 95 -20.34 1.56 -17.31
CA GLN A 95 -20.68 0.65 -18.41
C GLN A 95 -19.56 -0.36 -18.69
N ARG A 96 -18.31 -0.03 -18.35
CA ARG A 96 -17.15 -0.94 -18.42
C ARG A 96 -16.96 -1.80 -17.16
N GLY A 97 -17.85 -1.67 -16.18
CA GLY A 97 -17.85 -2.46 -14.95
C GLY A 97 -17.07 -1.86 -13.78
N ASN A 98 -16.53 -0.64 -13.89
CA ASN A 98 -15.83 0.02 -12.79
C ASN A 98 -16.82 0.49 -11.72
N ARG A 99 -16.41 0.42 -10.45
CA ARG A 99 -17.18 0.91 -9.30
C ARG A 99 -16.76 2.33 -8.93
N HIS A 100 -17.75 3.15 -8.61
CA HIS A 100 -17.58 4.57 -8.24
C HIS A 100 -18.27 4.84 -6.89
N PRO A 101 -17.84 5.87 -6.14
CA PRO A 101 -18.34 6.18 -4.81
C PRO A 101 -19.71 6.89 -4.86
N ASP A 102 -20.73 6.17 -5.32
CA ASP A 102 -22.04 6.73 -5.72
C ASP A 102 -22.73 7.52 -4.61
N ARG A 103 -22.46 7.16 -3.35
CA ARG A 103 -23.00 7.79 -2.15
C ARG A 103 -22.57 9.26 -1.98
N LEU A 104 -21.48 9.64 -2.65
CA LEU A 104 -20.88 10.98 -2.56
C LEU A 104 -21.22 11.86 -3.76
N ASN A 105 -21.95 11.35 -4.76
CA ASN A 105 -22.35 12.17 -5.90
C ASN A 105 -23.20 13.36 -5.43
N GLN A 106 -22.94 14.54 -6.00
CA GLN A 106 -23.57 15.83 -5.67
C GLN A 106 -23.23 16.39 -4.28
N TRP A 107 -22.37 15.72 -3.50
CA TRP A 107 -21.92 16.28 -2.23
C TRP A 107 -20.95 17.44 -2.45
N LYS A 108 -21.05 18.45 -1.59
CA LYS A 108 -20.20 19.65 -1.62
C LYS A 108 -19.08 19.55 -0.61
N LYS A 109 -17.88 20.05 -0.91
CA LYS A 109 -16.73 20.06 0.01
C LYS A 109 -16.47 18.71 0.69
N VAL A 110 -16.47 17.62 -0.06
CA VAL A 110 -16.22 16.26 0.44
C VAL A 110 -14.78 16.19 0.97
N SER A 111 -14.63 15.83 2.24
CA SER A 111 -13.33 15.70 2.89
C SER A 111 -12.62 14.39 2.51
N PRO A 112 -11.31 14.26 2.76
CA PRO A 112 -10.60 13.00 2.57
C PRO A 112 -11.10 11.83 3.44
N LEU A 113 -11.69 12.11 4.60
CA LEU A 113 -12.29 11.08 5.46
C LEU A 113 -13.64 10.62 4.88
N GLU A 114 -14.43 11.55 4.38
CA GLU A 114 -15.71 11.25 3.73
C GLU A 114 -15.50 10.49 2.41
N SER A 115 -14.48 10.88 1.63
CA SER A 115 -14.14 10.17 0.39
C SER A 115 -13.67 8.74 0.65
N LEU A 116 -13.01 8.47 1.79
CA LEU A 116 -12.63 7.13 2.20
C LEU A 116 -13.83 6.32 2.74
N ALA A 117 -14.64 6.90 3.63
CA ALA A 117 -15.80 6.23 4.22
C ALA A 117 -16.92 5.94 3.19
N GLY A 118 -17.11 6.85 2.23
CA GLY A 118 -18.10 6.75 1.16
C GLY A 118 -17.59 6.07 -0.11
N ALA A 119 -16.37 5.53 -0.10
CA ALA A 119 -15.74 4.96 -1.28
C ALA A 119 -16.51 3.76 -1.86
N ARG A 120 -17.18 2.99 -0.98
CA ARG A 120 -17.96 1.80 -1.32
C ARG A 120 -19.45 2.04 -1.19
N VAL A 121 -20.23 1.17 -1.81
CA VAL A 121 -21.71 1.19 -1.81
C VAL A 121 -22.30 1.08 -0.39
N GLU A 122 -21.56 0.47 0.55
CA GLU A 122 -21.94 0.33 1.95
C GLU A 122 -20.76 0.68 2.87
N ASP A 123 -21.04 0.85 4.17
CA ASP A 123 -20.03 1.14 5.20
C ASP A 123 -19.20 -0.12 5.54
N SER A 124 -18.38 -0.60 4.59
CA SER A 124 -17.56 -1.80 4.73
C SER A 124 -16.06 -1.52 4.81
N VAL A 125 -15.65 -0.24 4.87
CA VAL A 125 -14.23 0.13 4.95
C VAL A 125 -13.75 0.00 6.39
N THR A 126 -12.90 -0.99 6.63
CA THR A 126 -12.22 -1.20 7.91
C THR A 126 -10.82 -0.60 7.89
N VAL A 127 -10.45 0.06 8.97
CA VAL A 127 -9.19 0.81 9.06
C VAL A 127 -8.45 0.58 10.38
N LEU A 128 -7.14 0.75 10.32
CA LEU A 128 -6.20 0.91 11.44
C LEU A 128 -5.84 2.40 11.55
N LEU A 129 -5.91 2.94 12.76
CA LEU A 129 -5.52 4.32 13.07
C LEU A 129 -4.12 4.34 13.70
N THR A 130 -3.23 5.13 13.13
CA THR A 130 -1.87 5.33 13.64
C THR A 130 -1.87 6.41 14.71
N HIS A 131 -1.66 6.02 15.97
CA HIS A 131 -1.54 6.92 17.14
C HIS A 131 -2.63 8.01 17.22
N PRO A 132 -3.95 7.65 17.21
CA PRO A 132 -4.99 8.66 17.31
C PRO A 132 -4.91 9.42 18.64
N ARG A 133 -5.08 10.74 18.59
CA ARG A 133 -5.28 11.56 19.78
C ARG A 133 -6.71 11.39 20.27
N ILE A 134 -6.85 11.08 21.54
CA ILE A 134 -8.13 10.83 22.19
C ILE A 134 -8.67 12.16 22.71
N GLU A 135 -9.91 12.48 22.37
CA GLU A 135 -10.59 13.69 22.82
C GLU A 135 -11.90 13.30 23.50
N THR A 136 -12.06 13.65 24.77
CA THR A 136 -13.19 13.20 25.60
C THR A 136 -14.27 14.26 25.80
N GLU A 137 -14.00 15.52 25.46
CA GLU A 137 -14.93 16.65 25.65
C GLU A 137 -15.06 17.51 24.38
N PRO A 138 -16.26 18.02 24.05
CA PRO A 138 -17.57 17.78 24.68
C PRO A 138 -18.22 16.44 24.29
N GLN A 139 -17.63 15.72 23.32
CA GLN A 139 -18.05 14.38 22.90
C GLN A 139 -16.81 13.54 22.57
N LEU A 140 -16.98 12.23 22.70
CA LEU A 140 -15.94 11.25 22.41
C LEU A 140 -15.50 11.30 20.94
N ALA A 141 -14.23 11.60 20.71
CA ALA A 141 -13.65 11.67 19.38
C ALA A 141 -12.22 11.13 19.32
N LEU A 142 -11.86 10.63 18.15
CA LEU A 142 -10.50 10.29 17.76
C LEU A 142 -10.03 11.32 16.74
N ALA A 143 -8.90 11.97 17.00
CA ALA A 143 -8.27 12.93 16.11
C ALA A 143 -6.98 12.33 15.51
N ILE A 144 -6.85 12.38 14.18
CA ILE A 144 -5.73 11.78 13.44
C ILE A 144 -4.92 12.83 12.67
N ALA A 145 -3.64 12.54 12.46
CA ALA A 145 -2.71 13.38 11.69
C ALA A 145 -2.36 12.77 10.32
N SER A 146 -2.71 11.51 10.07
CA SER A 146 -2.48 10.82 8.80
C SER A 146 -3.75 10.09 8.37
N GLU A 147 -3.84 9.78 7.08
CA GLU A 147 -4.93 8.97 6.56
C GLU A 147 -5.03 7.61 7.29
N PRO A 148 -6.24 7.11 7.61
CA PRO A 148 -6.43 5.77 8.13
C PRO A 148 -5.90 4.70 7.18
N ILE A 149 -5.25 3.66 7.72
CA ILE A 149 -4.73 2.54 6.93
C ILE A 149 -5.86 1.54 6.70
N GLN A 150 -6.23 1.25 5.46
CA GLN A 150 -7.23 0.22 5.17
C GLN A 150 -6.69 -1.17 5.52
N ILE A 151 -7.51 -1.97 6.22
CA ILE A 151 -7.20 -3.31 6.69
C ILE A 151 -8.32 -4.30 6.38
N THR A 152 -8.00 -5.59 6.34
CA THR A 152 -8.93 -6.72 6.20
C THR A 152 -8.88 -7.57 7.46
N GLY A 153 -10.03 -8.03 7.95
CA GLY A 153 -10.12 -8.77 9.20
C GLY A 153 -9.95 -7.89 10.44
N ARG A 154 -10.49 -8.39 11.57
CA ARG A 154 -10.29 -7.78 12.90
C ARG A 154 -9.15 -8.43 13.64
N TYR A 155 -8.96 -9.73 13.41
CA TYR A 155 -7.99 -10.55 14.10
C TYR A 155 -7.13 -11.33 13.11
N TYR A 156 -5.96 -11.76 13.59
CA TYR A 156 -5.07 -12.63 12.85
C TYR A 156 -4.41 -13.67 13.73
N ALA A 157 -4.01 -14.78 13.11
CA ALA A 157 -3.22 -15.86 13.74
C ALA A 157 -2.21 -16.41 12.73
N LEU A 158 -1.17 -17.08 13.23
CA LEU A 158 -0.20 -17.80 12.40
C LEU A 158 -0.50 -19.31 12.46
N VAL A 159 -0.78 -19.90 11.31
CA VAL A 159 -1.23 -21.29 11.23
C VAL A 159 -0.54 -22.06 10.10
N GLN A 160 -0.49 -23.38 10.25
CA GLN A 160 -0.30 -24.31 9.15
C GLN A 160 -1.66 -24.89 8.76
N ILE A 161 -1.98 -24.89 7.47
CA ILE A 161 -3.23 -25.45 6.95
C ILE A 161 -3.01 -26.95 6.71
N LEU A 162 -3.87 -27.81 7.28
CA LEU A 162 -3.65 -29.26 7.28
C LEU A 162 -4.45 -29.97 6.18
N GLN A 163 -5.78 -29.96 6.27
CA GLN A 163 -6.68 -30.64 5.33
C GLN A 163 -8.10 -30.06 5.42
N PRO A 164 -8.91 -30.17 4.35
CA PRO A 164 -10.32 -29.78 4.37
C PRO A 164 -11.20 -30.72 5.21
N GLU A 165 -12.30 -30.20 5.78
CA GLU A 165 -13.25 -30.92 6.64
C GLU A 165 -14.73 -30.55 6.35
N PRO A 166 -15.50 -31.40 5.64
CA PRO A 166 -15.08 -32.63 4.96
C PRO A 166 -14.24 -32.35 3.70
N PRO A 167 -13.67 -33.38 3.03
CA PRO A 167 -12.96 -33.20 1.76
C PRO A 167 -13.77 -32.41 0.73
N GLY A 168 -13.10 -31.46 0.05
CA GLY A 168 -13.73 -30.58 -0.95
C GLY A 168 -14.57 -29.43 -0.37
N SER A 169 -14.61 -29.26 0.96
CA SER A 169 -15.24 -28.10 1.60
C SER A 169 -14.32 -26.87 1.66
N ASP A 170 -14.88 -25.73 2.07
CA ASP A 170 -14.15 -24.51 2.36
C ASP A 170 -13.74 -24.39 3.84
N ARG A 171 -13.85 -25.48 4.62
CA ARG A 171 -13.44 -25.57 6.02
C ARG A 171 -12.17 -26.37 6.12
N TYR A 172 -11.20 -25.89 6.88
CA TYR A 172 -9.88 -26.49 6.99
C TYR A 172 -9.51 -26.68 8.46
N TRP A 173 -8.99 -27.87 8.77
CA TRP A 173 -8.19 -28.04 9.97
C TRP A 173 -6.91 -27.22 9.85
N VAL A 174 -6.62 -26.45 10.88
CA VAL A 174 -5.37 -25.71 11.00
C VAL A 174 -4.67 -26.08 12.30
N CYS A 175 -3.34 -25.99 12.31
CA CYS A 175 -2.54 -26.07 13.52
C CYS A 175 -1.91 -24.71 13.78
N HIS A 176 -2.14 -24.17 14.97
CA HIS A 176 -1.56 -22.89 15.38
C HIS A 176 -0.07 -23.00 15.65
N TYR A 177 0.64 -21.93 15.35
CA TYR A 177 2.04 -21.78 15.73
C TYR A 177 2.17 -21.72 17.24
N ASN A 178 3.08 -22.52 17.79
CA ASN A 178 3.43 -22.51 19.20
C ASN A 178 4.72 -21.69 19.40
N PRO A 179 4.66 -20.52 20.06
CA PRO A 179 5.83 -19.68 20.26
C PRO A 179 6.90 -20.31 21.18
N ILE A 180 6.50 -21.22 22.07
CA ILE A 180 7.44 -21.89 23.00
C ILE A 180 8.31 -22.89 22.24
N HIS A 181 7.69 -23.68 21.35
CA HIS A 181 8.40 -24.70 20.56
C HIS A 181 8.88 -24.20 19.20
N GLN A 182 8.47 -22.98 18.81
CA GLN A 182 8.71 -22.37 17.51
C GLN A 182 8.26 -23.24 16.31
N GLN A 183 7.18 -23.99 16.48
CA GLN A 183 6.69 -25.00 15.52
C GLN A 183 5.16 -25.00 15.43
N PHE A 184 4.61 -25.58 14.36
CA PHE A 184 3.18 -25.85 14.21
C PHE A 184 2.77 -27.11 14.97
N ASN A 185 2.82 -27.03 16.30
CA ASN A 185 2.34 -28.07 17.21
C ASN A 185 1.41 -27.50 18.30
N GLY A 186 0.88 -26.31 18.08
CA GLY A 186 -0.10 -25.67 18.95
C GLY A 186 -1.50 -26.27 18.80
N PRO A 187 -2.50 -25.65 19.42
CA PRO A 187 -3.90 -26.07 19.31
C PRO A 187 -4.34 -26.18 17.85
N LYS A 188 -5.20 -27.18 17.59
CA LYS A 188 -5.85 -27.36 16.29
C LYS A 188 -7.29 -26.90 16.37
N GLU A 189 -7.77 -26.29 15.30
CA GLU A 189 -9.19 -25.95 15.13
C GLU A 189 -9.59 -25.96 13.67
N ILE A 190 -10.88 -25.79 13.42
CA ILE A 190 -11.42 -25.62 12.07
C ILE A 190 -11.61 -24.12 11.82
N VAL A 191 -11.09 -23.65 10.70
CA VAL A 191 -11.38 -22.31 10.16
C VAL A 191 -12.06 -22.45 8.80
N ARG A 192 -12.73 -21.40 8.33
CA ARG A 192 -13.28 -21.36 6.97
C ARG A 192 -12.43 -20.47 6.07
N ILE A 193 -11.93 -21.01 4.97
CA ILE A 193 -11.24 -20.27 3.90
C ILE A 193 -12.16 -20.31 2.67
N PRO A 194 -13.03 -19.30 2.49
CA PRO A 194 -14.09 -19.35 1.49
C PRO A 194 -13.54 -19.30 0.06
N GLN A 195 -14.21 -20.01 -0.86
CA GLN A 195 -14.07 -19.73 -2.29
C GLN A 195 -14.80 -18.42 -2.60
N VAL A 196 -14.09 -17.44 -3.15
CA VAL A 196 -14.70 -16.17 -3.56
C VAL A 196 -15.33 -16.26 -4.94
N PRO A 197 -16.37 -15.44 -5.24
CA PRO A 197 -16.96 -15.38 -6.56
C PRO A 197 -15.91 -15.02 -7.64
N PRO A 198 -15.94 -15.66 -8.82
CA PRO A 198 -15.09 -15.26 -9.93
C PRO A 198 -15.53 -13.92 -10.52
N ASP A 199 -14.58 -13.25 -11.20
CA ASP A 199 -14.86 -12.08 -12.03
C ASP A 199 -15.68 -12.48 -13.29
N ALA A 200 -16.02 -11.49 -14.12
CA ALA A 200 -16.76 -11.70 -15.36
C ALA A 200 -16.05 -12.62 -16.39
N ARG A 201 -14.76 -12.95 -16.18
CA ARG A 201 -13.96 -13.87 -17.01
C ARG A 201 -13.82 -15.25 -16.38
N GLY A 202 -14.51 -15.51 -15.26
CA GLY A 202 -14.42 -16.78 -14.55
C GLY A 202 -13.15 -16.94 -13.71
N VAL A 203 -12.43 -15.85 -13.40
CA VAL A 203 -11.21 -15.86 -12.59
C VAL A 203 -11.52 -15.34 -11.19
N ALA A 204 -11.34 -16.19 -10.18
CA ALA A 204 -11.42 -15.77 -8.78
C ALA A 204 -10.15 -14.98 -8.37
N ARG A 205 -10.29 -14.04 -7.44
CA ARG A 205 -9.15 -13.32 -6.84
C ARG A 205 -8.29 -14.26 -6.01
N SER A 206 -8.93 -15.18 -5.30
CA SER A 206 -8.29 -16.27 -4.58
C SER A 206 -9.08 -17.58 -4.71
N THR A 207 -8.40 -18.71 -4.53
CA THR A 207 -9.01 -20.02 -4.38
C THR A 207 -8.35 -20.75 -3.21
N PRO A 208 -9.10 -21.42 -2.34
CA PRO A 208 -8.53 -22.26 -1.29
C PRO A 208 -8.11 -23.64 -1.82
N GLN A 209 -8.45 -23.97 -3.07
CA GLN A 209 -8.21 -25.30 -3.64
C GLN A 209 -6.73 -25.67 -3.59
N GLY A 210 -6.42 -26.68 -2.79
CA GLY A 210 -5.08 -27.22 -2.61
C GLY A 210 -4.09 -26.30 -1.88
N ILE A 211 -4.60 -25.34 -1.11
CA ILE A 211 -3.76 -24.43 -0.31
C ILE A 211 -2.86 -25.19 0.69
N GLU A 212 -3.33 -26.32 1.20
CA GLU A 212 -2.57 -27.21 2.09
C GLU A 212 -1.35 -27.86 1.41
N GLN A 213 -1.38 -28.01 0.07
CA GLN A 213 -0.25 -28.48 -0.73
C GLN A 213 0.65 -27.35 -1.23
N SER A 214 0.35 -26.08 -0.89
CA SER A 214 1.17 -24.95 -1.31
C SER A 214 2.61 -25.10 -0.79
N PRO A 215 3.64 -24.83 -1.61
CA PRO A 215 5.04 -24.89 -1.18
C PRO A 215 5.36 -24.00 0.04
N LEU A 216 4.57 -22.94 0.25
CA LEU A 216 4.76 -21.98 1.34
C LEU A 216 4.10 -22.43 2.66
N ASN A 217 3.26 -23.47 2.65
CA ASN A 217 2.49 -23.92 3.81
C ASN A 217 3.37 -24.50 4.93
N SER A 218 4.58 -24.98 4.61
CA SER A 218 5.52 -25.51 5.61
C SER A 218 5.99 -24.47 6.62
N LEU A 219 6.11 -23.19 6.20
CA LEU A 219 6.44 -22.07 7.08
C LEU A 219 5.19 -21.36 7.63
N GLY A 220 4.02 -21.75 7.15
CA GLY A 220 2.70 -21.30 7.56
C GLY A 220 2.23 -19.98 6.96
N TRP A 221 1.00 -19.65 7.31
CA TRP A 221 0.24 -18.52 6.83
C TRP A 221 -0.25 -17.70 8.01
N TYR A 222 -0.07 -16.38 7.93
CA TYR A 222 -0.90 -15.49 8.71
C TYR A 222 -2.29 -15.47 8.06
N ILE A 223 -3.31 -15.84 8.82
CA ILE A 223 -4.72 -15.74 8.41
C ILE A 223 -5.34 -14.53 9.10
N TYR A 224 -6.03 -13.69 8.34
CA TYR A 224 -6.73 -12.51 8.84
C TYR A 224 -8.22 -12.69 8.62
N GLY A 225 -9.05 -12.28 9.58
CA GLY A 225 -10.48 -12.54 9.50
C GLY A 225 -11.26 -12.13 10.74
N ASP A 226 -12.44 -12.72 10.87
CA ASP A 226 -13.34 -12.51 12.00
C ASP A 226 -14.14 -13.77 12.31
N TYR A 227 -14.68 -13.87 13.52
CA TYR A 227 -15.59 -14.93 13.90
C TYR A 227 -17.00 -14.64 13.39
N ASN A 228 -17.68 -15.65 12.86
CA ASN A 228 -19.11 -15.55 12.57
C ASN A 228 -19.94 -15.73 13.85
N SER A 229 -21.27 -15.59 13.73
CA SER A 229 -22.22 -15.78 14.83
C SER A 229 -22.23 -17.18 15.45
N GLN A 230 -21.64 -18.18 14.78
CA GLN A 230 -21.49 -19.56 15.24
C GLN A 230 -20.14 -19.83 15.90
N GLY A 231 -19.27 -18.82 16.03
CA GLY A 231 -17.93 -18.97 16.59
C GLY A 231 -16.91 -19.63 15.65
N LEU A 232 -17.20 -19.74 14.34
CA LEU A 232 -16.24 -20.21 13.33
C LEU A 232 -15.43 -19.01 12.80
N PHE A 233 -14.10 -19.12 12.83
CA PHE A 233 -13.23 -18.10 12.25
C PHE A 233 -13.28 -18.14 10.72
N ILE A 234 -13.65 -17.02 10.11
CA ILE A 234 -13.76 -16.86 8.66
C ILE A 234 -12.55 -16.08 8.18
N VAL A 235 -11.68 -16.74 7.42
CA VAL A 235 -10.52 -16.12 6.79
C VAL A 235 -10.99 -15.20 5.67
N GLN A 236 -10.47 -13.98 5.68
CA GLN A 236 -10.75 -12.91 4.72
C GLN A 236 -9.48 -12.49 3.95
N ALA A 237 -8.30 -12.70 4.54
CA ALA A 237 -7.03 -12.51 3.85
C ALA A 237 -5.97 -13.51 4.35
N ILE A 238 -4.96 -13.76 3.51
CA ILE A 238 -3.83 -14.64 3.82
C ILE A 238 -2.50 -13.96 3.50
N GLU A 239 -1.48 -14.30 4.26
CA GLU A 239 -0.13 -13.81 4.06
C GLU A 239 0.88 -14.93 4.36
N PRO A 240 1.70 -15.35 3.37
CA PRO A 240 2.67 -16.41 3.60
C PRO A 240 3.81 -15.87 4.48
N ARG A 241 4.05 -16.52 5.62
CA ARG A 241 5.12 -16.11 6.54
C ARG A 241 6.49 -16.07 5.85
N ALA A 242 6.73 -16.97 4.90
CA ALA A 242 8.00 -17.12 4.21
C ALA A 242 8.56 -15.83 3.59
N ILE A 243 7.71 -15.00 2.98
CA ILE A 243 8.18 -13.93 2.09
C ILE A 243 8.43 -12.58 2.77
N LEU A 244 7.96 -12.44 4.01
CA LEU A 244 8.08 -11.19 4.77
C LEU A 244 9.15 -11.28 5.86
N ARG A 245 9.66 -12.48 6.17
CA ARG A 245 10.78 -12.66 7.10
C ARG A 245 12.01 -11.93 6.58
N LEU A 246 12.82 -11.39 7.50
CA LEU A 246 14.12 -10.82 7.19
C LEU A 246 15.19 -11.91 6.98
N VAL A 247 14.88 -12.90 6.14
CA VAL A 247 15.78 -13.97 5.71
C VAL A 247 15.61 -14.13 4.21
N PRO A 248 16.57 -13.68 3.38
CA PRO A 248 16.40 -13.71 1.93
C PRO A 248 16.73 -15.12 1.39
N ASP A 249 16.00 -15.55 0.37
CA ASP A 249 16.33 -16.82 -0.33
C ASP A 249 17.64 -16.71 -1.11
N ARG A 250 17.97 -15.49 -1.58
CA ARG A 250 19.18 -15.20 -2.36
C ARG A 250 19.75 -13.84 -2.00
N THR A 251 21.06 -13.71 -2.11
CA THR A 251 21.74 -12.41 -2.01
C THR A 251 22.66 -12.22 -3.21
N TYR A 252 22.57 -11.05 -3.84
CA TYR A 252 23.51 -10.61 -4.87
C TYR A 252 24.31 -9.45 -4.34
N THR A 253 25.64 -9.57 -4.43
CA THR A 253 26.57 -8.49 -4.12
C THR A 253 27.20 -7.94 -5.40
N GLY A 254 27.56 -6.66 -5.38
CA GLY A 254 28.16 -5.99 -6.53
C GLY A 254 27.13 -5.44 -7.51
N LEU A 255 27.36 -4.20 -7.95
CA LEU A 255 26.42 -3.42 -8.76
C LEU A 255 25.96 -4.16 -10.02
N SER A 256 26.86 -4.77 -10.79
CA SER A 256 26.51 -5.47 -12.04
C SER A 256 25.55 -6.64 -11.81
N ALA A 257 25.76 -7.44 -10.77
CA ALA A 257 24.90 -8.57 -10.45
C ALA A 257 23.51 -8.09 -9.99
N CYS A 258 23.47 -7.04 -9.17
CA CYS A 258 22.23 -6.42 -8.72
C CYS A 258 21.41 -5.86 -9.90
N LEU A 259 22.06 -5.14 -10.83
CA LEU A 259 21.41 -4.63 -12.04
C LEU A 259 20.92 -5.75 -12.96
N ASN A 260 21.68 -6.85 -13.08
CA ASN A 260 21.25 -8.03 -13.85
C ASN A 260 20.00 -8.66 -13.26
N TYR A 261 19.91 -8.77 -11.94
CA TYR A 261 18.71 -9.29 -11.27
C TYR A 261 17.46 -8.49 -11.66
N ILE A 262 17.50 -7.16 -11.53
CA ILE A 262 16.35 -6.29 -11.85
C ILE A 262 15.92 -6.45 -13.31
N THR A 263 16.89 -6.44 -14.23
CA THR A 263 16.60 -6.42 -15.67
C THR A 263 16.17 -7.78 -16.22
N GLN A 264 16.82 -8.86 -15.78
CA GLN A 264 16.68 -10.18 -16.40
C GLN A 264 16.01 -11.20 -15.49
N GLU A 265 16.36 -11.24 -14.20
CA GLU A 265 16.00 -12.38 -13.35
C GLU A 265 14.65 -12.21 -12.64
N ASN A 266 14.32 -10.98 -12.22
CA ASN A 266 13.15 -10.70 -11.40
C ASN A 266 11.84 -11.17 -12.06
N TRP A 267 11.72 -11.12 -13.38
CA TRP A 267 10.53 -11.58 -14.11
C TRP A 267 10.78 -12.81 -14.99
N ARG A 268 11.95 -13.45 -14.85
CA ARG A 268 12.35 -14.59 -15.67
C ARG A 268 11.40 -15.77 -15.48
N LYS A 269 11.07 -16.45 -16.58
CA LYS A 269 10.26 -17.69 -16.61
C LYS A 269 8.99 -17.59 -15.76
N THR A 270 8.32 -16.44 -15.78
CA THR A 270 7.15 -16.19 -14.91
C THR A 270 6.10 -17.31 -14.95
N PRO A 271 5.67 -17.82 -16.12
CA PRO A 271 4.71 -18.93 -16.18
C PRO A 271 5.15 -20.20 -15.43
N ASP A 272 6.43 -20.56 -15.51
CA ASP A 272 7.01 -21.76 -14.87
C ASP A 272 7.15 -21.63 -13.34
N GLN A 273 6.94 -20.43 -12.80
CA GLN A 273 7.09 -20.13 -11.37
C GLN A 273 5.75 -20.12 -10.63
N LYS A 274 4.65 -20.59 -11.24
CA LYS A 274 3.33 -20.59 -10.61
C LYS A 274 3.34 -21.29 -9.25
N GLY A 275 2.65 -20.70 -8.27
CA GLY A 275 2.56 -21.21 -6.89
C GLY A 275 3.80 -20.95 -6.04
N THR A 276 4.86 -20.35 -6.60
CA THR A 276 6.10 -20.08 -5.87
C THR A 276 6.22 -18.60 -5.49
N ALA A 277 7.04 -18.36 -4.48
CA ALA A 277 7.53 -17.04 -4.12
C ALA A 277 9.02 -17.10 -3.81
N ASN A 278 9.70 -15.97 -3.89
CA ASN A 278 11.08 -15.82 -3.44
C ASN A 278 11.37 -14.40 -2.96
N THR A 279 12.43 -14.28 -2.18
CA THR A 279 12.98 -13.04 -1.65
C THR A 279 14.45 -12.92 -2.02
N THR A 280 14.87 -11.75 -2.48
CA THR A 280 16.25 -11.52 -2.92
C THR A 280 16.79 -10.21 -2.35
N LEU A 281 17.91 -10.28 -1.64
CA LEU A 281 18.68 -9.12 -1.18
C LEU A 281 19.68 -8.69 -2.25
N LEU A 282 19.65 -7.41 -2.63
CA LEU A 282 20.52 -6.78 -3.62
C LEU A 282 21.38 -5.72 -2.91
N ALA A 283 22.68 -5.99 -2.84
CA ALA A 283 23.63 -5.21 -2.06
C ALA A 283 24.78 -4.74 -2.97
N PRO A 284 24.62 -3.59 -3.67
CA PRO A 284 25.51 -3.22 -4.76
C PRO A 284 26.96 -2.94 -4.32
N PHE A 285 27.15 -2.53 -3.05
CA PHE A 285 28.45 -2.13 -2.50
C PHE A 285 28.87 -2.92 -1.25
N SER A 286 28.07 -3.88 -0.80
CA SER A 286 28.45 -4.73 0.34
C SER A 286 29.41 -5.85 -0.12
N HIS A 287 30.39 -6.17 0.73
CA HIS A 287 31.44 -7.15 0.40
C HIS A 287 30.97 -8.61 0.53
N CYS A 288 29.94 -8.90 1.33
CA CYS A 288 29.39 -10.23 1.50
C CYS A 288 27.90 -10.19 1.87
N ALA A 289 27.22 -11.34 1.74
CA ALA A 289 25.79 -11.44 2.05
C ALA A 289 25.48 -11.19 3.54
N GLN A 290 26.34 -11.65 4.44
CA GLN A 290 26.12 -11.50 5.88
C GLN A 290 26.18 -10.02 6.30
N SER A 291 27.14 -9.25 5.76
CA SER A 291 27.22 -7.82 6.05
C SER A 291 26.02 -7.07 5.50
N ALA A 292 25.59 -7.39 4.27
CA ALA A 292 24.41 -6.78 3.67
C ALA A 292 23.14 -7.05 4.48
N LEU A 293 22.97 -8.27 5.01
CA LEU A 293 21.82 -8.61 5.83
C LEU A 293 21.84 -7.86 7.16
N SER A 294 23.01 -7.70 7.79
CA SER A 294 23.17 -6.98 9.05
C SER A 294 22.88 -5.47 8.96
N GLU A 295 22.83 -4.92 7.75
CA GLU A 295 22.41 -3.53 7.53
C GLU A 295 20.90 -3.33 7.74
N TRP A 296 20.09 -4.40 7.80
CA TRP A 296 18.68 -4.34 8.18
C TRP A 296 18.49 -4.73 9.64
N THR A 297 17.92 -3.82 10.42
CA THR A 297 17.69 -3.94 11.86
C THR A 297 16.28 -3.50 12.22
N GLU A 298 15.82 -3.89 13.41
CA GLU A 298 14.51 -3.49 13.90
C GLU A 298 14.35 -1.97 13.92
N GLY A 299 13.24 -1.47 13.36
CA GLY A 299 12.96 -0.05 13.24
C GLY A 299 13.35 0.57 11.89
N ASP A 300 14.21 -0.09 11.11
CA ASP A 300 14.59 0.39 9.79
C ASP A 300 13.39 0.52 8.86
N THR A 301 13.43 1.54 8.02
CA THR A 301 12.41 1.84 7.02
C THR A 301 12.97 1.77 5.61
N GLY A 302 12.13 1.35 4.68
CA GLY A 302 12.40 1.38 3.25
C GLY A 302 11.20 1.89 2.48
N ILE A 303 11.44 2.55 1.35
CA ILE A 303 10.36 2.81 0.39
C ILE A 303 10.10 1.54 -0.42
N VAL A 304 8.84 1.23 -0.68
CA VAL A 304 8.44 0.07 -1.49
C VAL A 304 8.11 0.57 -2.89
N ILE A 305 8.67 -0.07 -3.92
CA ILE A 305 8.26 0.09 -5.31
C ILE A 305 7.48 -1.16 -5.68
N HIS A 306 6.17 -1.03 -5.77
CA HIS A 306 5.27 -2.15 -6.07
C HIS A 306 5.05 -2.29 -7.57
N LEU A 307 4.99 -3.53 -8.05
CA LEU A 307 4.56 -3.86 -9.40
C LEU A 307 3.83 -5.21 -9.43
N PHE A 308 2.71 -5.31 -10.13
CA PHE A 308 2.13 -6.59 -10.51
C PHE A 308 2.08 -6.83 -12.02
N GLY A 309 2.01 -8.10 -12.41
CA GLY A 309 1.85 -8.55 -13.80
C GLY A 309 0.42 -8.96 -14.18
N GLY A 310 0.30 -9.70 -15.28
CA GLY A 310 -0.97 -10.11 -15.87
C GLY A 310 -1.42 -11.51 -15.48
N ILE A 311 -2.65 -11.82 -15.87
CA ILE A 311 -3.21 -13.19 -15.82
C ILE A 311 -3.11 -13.82 -17.23
N GLY A 312 -2.41 -14.95 -17.32
CA GLY A 312 -2.29 -15.81 -18.49
C GLY A 312 -3.10 -17.11 -18.35
N GLY A 313 -2.76 -18.12 -19.15
CA GLY A 313 -3.48 -19.40 -19.19
C GLY A 313 -4.71 -19.39 -20.10
N LYS A 314 -5.64 -20.32 -19.87
CA LYS A 314 -6.89 -20.45 -20.64
C LYS A 314 -7.85 -19.28 -20.39
N LYS A 315 -7.82 -18.72 -19.18
CA LYS A 315 -8.59 -17.53 -18.77
C LYS A 315 -7.75 -16.25 -18.84
N ALA A 316 -6.83 -16.17 -19.80
CA ALA A 316 -5.92 -15.03 -19.92
C ALA A 316 -6.68 -13.72 -20.13
N GLU A 317 -6.13 -12.64 -19.58
CA GLU A 317 -6.64 -11.29 -19.85
C GLU A 317 -6.39 -10.93 -21.32
N PRO A 318 -7.33 -10.18 -21.94
CA PRO A 318 -7.13 -9.66 -23.30
C PRO A 318 -5.91 -8.74 -23.33
N LYS A 319 -5.11 -8.85 -24.38
CA LYS A 319 -3.95 -7.98 -24.57
C LYS A 319 -4.39 -6.72 -25.32
N ALA A 320 -4.26 -5.56 -24.70
CA ALA A 320 -4.28 -4.31 -25.44
C ALA A 320 -2.92 -4.15 -26.15
N LEU A 321 -2.92 -4.09 -27.48
CA LEU A 321 -1.69 -3.89 -28.29
C LEU A 321 -0.55 -4.87 -27.94
N TRP A 322 -0.88 -6.12 -27.57
CA TRP A 322 0.08 -7.17 -27.17
C TRP A 322 0.80 -6.98 -25.82
N VAL A 323 0.46 -5.95 -25.04
CA VAL A 323 1.14 -5.56 -23.79
C VAL A 323 0.40 -6.09 -22.56
N THR A 324 1.16 -6.46 -21.52
CA THR A 324 0.65 -6.67 -20.15
C THR A 324 1.00 -5.41 -19.34
N THR A 325 0.00 -4.57 -19.10
CA THR A 325 0.19 -3.25 -18.47
C THR A 325 0.66 -3.38 -17.02
N GLY A 326 -0.03 -4.13 -16.17
CA GLY A 326 0.29 -4.16 -14.74
C GLY A 326 -0.08 -2.86 -14.01
N HIS A 327 0.42 -2.67 -12.80
CA HIS A 327 0.19 -1.47 -11.97
C HIS A 327 1.44 -1.15 -11.14
N LEU A 328 1.74 0.14 -10.98
CA LEU A 328 2.82 0.62 -10.13
C LEU A 328 2.26 1.51 -9.04
N SER A 329 2.75 1.30 -7.82
CA SER A 329 2.50 2.17 -6.67
C SER A 329 3.73 2.22 -5.78
N TYR A 330 3.73 3.15 -4.83
CA TYR A 330 4.72 3.20 -3.77
C TYR A 330 4.15 2.69 -2.45
N GLY A 331 5.03 2.44 -1.51
CA GLY A 331 4.68 2.11 -0.14
C GLY A 331 5.82 2.39 0.82
N VAL A 332 5.64 1.99 2.06
CA VAL A 332 6.66 2.01 3.10
C VAL A 332 6.71 0.64 3.74
N ALA A 333 7.91 0.10 3.87
CA ALA A 333 8.17 -1.09 4.67
C ALA A 333 8.91 -0.67 5.94
N LYS A 334 8.53 -1.25 7.07
CA LYS A 334 9.26 -1.14 8.33
C LYS A 334 9.69 -2.51 8.80
N VAL A 335 10.93 -2.65 9.25
CA VAL A 335 11.38 -3.87 9.94
C VAL A 335 10.81 -3.87 11.34
N VAL A 336 9.97 -4.85 11.63
CA VAL A 336 9.33 -5.04 12.93
C VAL A 336 9.56 -6.45 13.45
N ARG A 337 9.50 -6.59 14.77
CA ARG A 337 9.48 -7.88 15.45
C ARG A 337 8.06 -8.43 15.49
N CYS A 338 7.87 -9.61 14.90
CA CYS A 338 6.58 -10.27 14.90
C CYS A 338 6.23 -10.74 16.31
N PRO A 339 5.07 -10.35 16.88
CA PRO A 339 4.77 -10.67 18.26
C PRO A 339 4.26 -12.12 18.45
N LEU A 340 4.06 -12.88 17.36
CA LEU A 340 3.74 -14.32 17.40
C LEU A 340 4.97 -15.21 17.30
N THR A 341 6.02 -14.78 16.59
CA THR A 341 7.22 -15.61 16.31
C THR A 341 8.51 -15.06 16.90
N ASP A 342 8.52 -13.82 17.37
CA ASP A 342 9.70 -13.06 17.79
C ASP A 342 10.75 -12.85 16.66
N GLU A 343 10.38 -13.12 15.41
CA GLU A 343 11.26 -12.92 14.25
C GLU A 343 11.13 -11.51 13.67
N LEU A 344 12.22 -10.99 13.12
CA LEU A 344 12.18 -9.77 12.31
C LEU A 344 11.52 -10.05 10.95
N ARG A 345 10.66 -9.14 10.55
CA ARG A 345 9.94 -9.16 9.28
C ARG A 345 9.66 -7.75 8.78
N PHE A 346 9.34 -7.63 7.50
CA PHE A 346 8.75 -6.41 6.96
C PHE A 346 7.25 -6.35 7.33
N ASP A 347 6.84 -5.19 7.86
CA ASP A 347 5.47 -4.70 7.86
C ASP A 347 5.36 -3.68 6.73
N ILE A 348 4.48 -3.93 5.75
CA ILE A 348 4.41 -3.18 4.50
C ILE A 348 3.05 -2.50 4.38
N ASP A 349 3.08 -1.21 4.15
CA ASP A 349 1.93 -0.38 3.81
C ASP A 349 2.09 0.16 2.39
N TYR A 350 1.06 0.03 1.56
CA TYR A 350 1.05 0.59 0.20
C TYR A 350 0.26 1.89 0.15
N TRP A 351 0.79 2.86 -0.58
CA TRP A 351 0.07 4.04 -1.05
C TRP A 351 -0.46 3.78 -2.46
N GLN A 352 -1.67 3.25 -2.54
CA GLN A 352 -2.30 2.87 -3.79
C GLN A 352 -2.89 4.11 -4.48
N VAL A 353 -2.11 4.72 -5.38
CA VAL A 353 -2.61 5.68 -6.38
C VAL A 353 -3.30 4.88 -7.48
N TYR A 354 -4.54 4.49 -7.24
CA TYR A 354 -5.26 3.52 -8.08
C TYR A 354 -6.62 4.05 -8.48
N GLY A 355 -6.87 4.09 -9.79
CA GLY A 355 -8.15 4.59 -10.31
C GLY A 355 -9.32 3.69 -9.92
N HIS A 356 -10.53 4.20 -10.13
CA HIS A 356 -11.75 3.43 -10.00
C HIS A 356 -11.67 2.17 -10.87
N ASN A 357 -11.99 1.03 -10.27
CA ASN A 357 -11.71 -0.29 -10.82
C ASN A 357 -12.89 -1.23 -10.50
N PRO A 358 -13.03 -2.37 -11.20
CA PRO A 358 -14.14 -3.30 -10.98
C PRO A 358 -14.05 -4.04 -9.63
N ASP A 359 -12.86 -4.06 -9.03
CA ASP A 359 -12.51 -4.83 -7.84
C ASP A 359 -12.73 -4.09 -6.52
N ASP A 360 -13.27 -2.87 -6.58
CA ASP A 360 -13.60 -2.07 -5.39
C ASP A 360 -12.37 -1.77 -4.50
N ILE A 361 -11.17 -1.74 -5.12
CA ILE A 361 -9.93 -1.31 -4.47
C ILE A 361 -9.96 0.21 -4.38
N ILE A 362 -9.82 0.74 -3.17
CA ILE A 362 -9.93 2.17 -2.90
C ILE A 362 -8.53 2.80 -2.91
N SER A 363 -8.35 3.89 -3.64
CA SER A 363 -7.09 4.65 -3.57
C SER A 363 -6.83 5.14 -2.15
N GLY A 364 -5.63 4.91 -1.62
CA GLY A 364 -5.31 5.27 -0.23
C GLY A 364 -4.17 4.45 0.34
N LEU A 365 -3.99 4.58 1.66
CA LEU A 365 -3.05 3.78 2.43
C LEU A 365 -3.66 2.41 2.76
N ILE A 366 -3.01 1.31 2.40
CA ILE A 366 -3.54 -0.07 2.53
C ILE A 366 -2.45 -1.02 3.05
N LYS A 367 -2.76 -1.84 4.06
CA LYS A 367 -1.85 -2.89 4.55
C LYS A 367 -1.57 -3.94 3.48
N TRP A 368 -0.38 -4.56 3.52
CA TRP A 368 0.00 -5.64 2.59
C TRP A 368 -1.05 -6.75 2.48
N GLN A 369 -1.51 -7.27 3.63
CA GLN A 369 -2.50 -8.34 3.67
C GLN A 369 -3.84 -7.95 3.03
N SER A 370 -4.18 -6.67 2.99
CA SER A 370 -5.45 -6.18 2.42
C SER A 370 -5.36 -5.88 0.93
N TYR A 371 -4.22 -5.37 0.47
CA TYR A 371 -4.04 -5.10 -0.96
C TYR A 371 -3.62 -6.36 -1.74
N THR A 372 -2.74 -7.15 -1.13
CA THR A 372 -2.16 -8.33 -1.77
C THR A 372 -2.91 -9.59 -1.34
N GLY A 373 -3.09 -9.80 -0.04
CA GLY A 373 -3.55 -11.07 0.54
C GLY A 373 -5.07 -11.26 0.66
N ASP A 374 -5.87 -10.22 0.42
CA ASP A 374 -7.33 -10.25 0.57
C ASP A 374 -7.93 -11.26 -0.41
N LEU A 375 -8.78 -12.15 0.09
CA LEU A 375 -9.31 -13.25 -0.72
C LEU A 375 -10.27 -12.74 -1.79
N GLU A 376 -11.00 -11.66 -1.54
CA GLU A 376 -12.05 -11.11 -2.41
C GLU A 376 -11.53 -10.03 -3.35
N ARG A 377 -10.56 -9.23 -2.92
CA ARG A 377 -10.07 -8.04 -3.67
C ARG A 377 -8.57 -8.07 -3.95
N GLY A 378 -7.82 -8.91 -3.25
CA GLY A 378 -6.37 -8.98 -3.35
C GLY A 378 -5.86 -9.64 -4.62
N TRP A 379 -4.55 -9.53 -4.85
CA TRP A 379 -3.89 -9.96 -6.08
C TRP A 379 -3.03 -11.23 -5.93
N LEU A 380 -2.74 -11.68 -4.71
CA LEU A 380 -1.78 -12.75 -4.41
C LEU A 380 -2.07 -14.05 -5.18
N GLY A 381 -3.35 -14.44 -5.24
CA GLY A 381 -3.78 -15.72 -5.81
C GLY A 381 -3.80 -15.75 -7.33
N ASN A 382 -3.92 -14.61 -8.01
CA ASN A 382 -4.17 -14.59 -9.45
C ASN A 382 -3.24 -13.70 -10.27
N ARG A 383 -2.36 -12.90 -9.66
CA ARG A 383 -1.31 -12.15 -10.36
C ARG A 383 0.09 -12.46 -9.79
N PRO A 384 1.14 -12.38 -10.62
CA PRO A 384 2.49 -12.27 -10.10
C PRO A 384 2.78 -10.84 -9.62
N ILE A 385 3.51 -10.71 -8.52
CA ILE A 385 3.87 -9.44 -7.88
C ILE A 385 5.38 -9.37 -7.69
N SER A 386 5.95 -8.17 -7.81
CA SER A 386 7.31 -7.79 -7.46
C SER A 386 7.24 -6.54 -6.59
N ASP A 387 7.56 -6.66 -5.32
CA ASP A 387 7.82 -5.52 -4.44
C ASP A 387 9.33 -5.36 -4.30
N ILE A 388 9.87 -4.16 -4.57
CA ILE A 388 11.26 -3.82 -4.25
C ILE A 388 11.25 -2.85 -3.08
N ILE A 389 11.70 -3.31 -1.93
CA ILE A 389 11.90 -2.49 -0.74
C ILE A 389 13.29 -1.88 -0.83
N VAL A 390 13.40 -0.56 -0.74
CA VAL A 390 14.65 0.17 -0.90
C VAL A 390 14.99 0.88 0.40
N LYS A 391 16.10 0.49 1.03
CA LYS A 391 16.76 1.27 2.08
C LYS A 391 17.73 2.24 1.43
N PHE A 392 17.41 3.52 1.52
CA PHE A 392 18.25 4.57 0.97
C PHE A 392 18.22 5.76 1.94
N PRO A 393 19.21 5.85 2.86
CA PRO A 393 19.23 6.82 3.96
C PRO A 393 18.94 8.27 3.56
N ALA A 394 19.33 8.68 2.35
CA ALA A 394 19.04 10.03 1.85
C ALA A 394 17.53 10.35 1.72
N ILE A 395 16.66 9.33 1.65
CA ILE A 395 15.20 9.44 1.66
C ILE A 395 14.60 8.87 2.96
N THR A 396 15.09 7.71 3.42
CA THR A 396 14.42 6.91 4.46
C THR A 396 14.72 7.35 5.89
N GLU A 397 15.68 8.26 6.07
CA GLU A 397 16.07 8.79 7.38
C GLU A 397 15.90 10.31 7.42
N ASP A 398 15.65 10.83 8.62
CA ASP A 398 15.53 12.25 8.85
C ASP A 398 16.90 12.95 8.82
N TYR A 399 16.90 14.22 8.42
CA TYR A 399 18.00 15.16 8.61
C TYR A 399 17.75 15.96 9.89
N ASP A 400 18.80 16.24 10.64
CA ASP A 400 18.80 17.03 11.87
C ASP A 400 19.91 18.10 11.80
N PHE A 401 19.53 19.32 11.45
CA PHE A 401 20.45 20.46 11.34
C PHE A 401 20.41 21.29 12.63
N ASP A 402 20.97 20.74 13.71
CA ASP A 402 20.99 21.30 15.07
C ASP A 402 19.56 21.60 15.61
N GLY A 403 18.68 20.60 15.56
CA GLY A 403 17.30 20.67 16.03
C GLY A 403 16.28 21.02 14.94
N ILE A 404 16.74 21.42 13.75
CA ILE A 404 15.88 21.60 12.58
C ILE A 404 15.75 20.27 11.85
N ILE A 405 14.65 19.56 12.09
CA ILE A 405 14.41 18.24 11.53
C ILE A 405 13.69 18.33 10.17
N LEU A 406 14.27 17.74 9.12
CA LEU A 406 13.62 17.53 7.83
C LEU A 406 13.45 16.04 7.56
N SER A 407 12.23 15.60 7.27
CA SER A 407 11.91 14.20 7.00
C SER A 407 11.44 14.00 5.56
N PRO A 408 12.32 13.52 4.65
CA PRO A 408 11.93 13.25 3.26
C PRO A 408 10.89 12.13 3.16
N LEU A 409 11.00 11.11 4.00
CA LEU A 409 10.03 10.01 4.01
C LEU A 409 8.63 10.49 4.41
N GLN A 410 8.54 11.38 5.41
CA GLN A 410 7.25 11.95 5.80
C GLN A 410 6.69 12.85 4.70
N GLU A 411 7.51 13.71 4.09
CA GLU A 411 7.08 14.55 2.96
C GLU A 411 6.60 13.68 1.79
N PHE A 412 7.29 12.57 1.51
CA PHE A 412 6.87 11.61 0.48
C PHE A 412 5.50 10.99 0.78
N CYS A 413 5.27 10.58 2.03
CA CYS A 413 3.97 10.09 2.46
C CYS A 413 2.88 11.17 2.34
N ASP A 414 3.18 12.43 2.64
CA ASP A 414 2.23 13.53 2.54
C ASP A 414 1.85 13.84 1.07
N GLN A 415 2.82 13.75 0.15
CA GLN A 415 2.57 13.87 -1.29
C GLN A 415 1.70 12.72 -1.80
N LEU A 416 1.99 11.48 -1.38
CA LEU A 416 1.19 10.32 -1.73
C LEU A 416 -0.23 10.42 -1.15
N GLN A 417 -0.39 10.85 0.09
CA GLN A 417 -1.69 11.08 0.72
C GLN A 417 -2.53 12.11 -0.03
N THR A 418 -1.89 13.19 -0.50
CA THR A 418 -2.54 14.18 -1.36
C THR A 418 -3.03 13.52 -2.65
N MET A 419 -2.18 12.71 -3.29
CA MET A 419 -2.51 12.06 -4.56
C MET A 419 -3.65 11.03 -4.40
N THR A 420 -3.60 10.19 -3.37
CA THR A 420 -4.63 9.17 -3.15
C THR A 420 -6.00 9.79 -2.82
N ALA A 421 -6.02 10.88 -2.05
CA ALA A 421 -7.25 11.61 -1.78
C ALA A 421 -7.91 12.17 -3.06
N ARG A 422 -7.11 12.73 -3.97
CA ARG A 422 -7.57 13.22 -5.28
C ARG A 422 -8.10 12.10 -6.17
N TYR A 423 -7.42 10.95 -6.16
CA TYR A 423 -7.85 9.77 -6.92
C TYR A 423 -9.20 9.21 -6.44
N ARG A 424 -9.48 9.25 -5.13
CA ARG A 424 -10.79 8.82 -4.60
C ARG A 424 -11.95 9.68 -5.10
N THR A 425 -11.72 10.96 -5.40
CA THR A 425 -12.78 11.90 -5.81
C THR A 425 -12.78 12.21 -7.30
N GLY A 426 -11.76 11.77 -8.05
CA GLY A 426 -11.55 12.19 -9.44
C GLY A 426 -11.36 13.72 -9.54
N ASP A 427 -10.71 14.34 -8.56
CA ASP A 427 -10.64 15.81 -8.47
C ASP A 427 -12.01 16.54 -8.49
N GLY A 428 -13.09 15.82 -8.18
CA GLY A 428 -14.43 16.35 -8.06
C GLY A 428 -15.37 16.00 -9.21
N ASP A 429 -14.88 15.41 -10.30
CA ASP A 429 -15.73 14.91 -11.38
C ASP A 429 -16.20 13.45 -11.16
N GLY A 430 -15.74 12.81 -10.09
CA GLY A 430 -16.07 11.42 -9.73
C GLY A 430 -15.34 10.36 -10.56
N ALA A 431 -14.49 10.74 -11.51
CA ALA A 431 -13.85 9.86 -12.48
C ALA A 431 -12.32 9.93 -12.41
N SER A 432 -11.70 9.26 -11.43
CA SER A 432 -10.30 8.83 -11.58
C SER A 432 -10.24 7.55 -12.40
N ILE A 433 -9.96 7.66 -13.69
CA ILE A 433 -9.89 6.54 -14.64
C ILE A 433 -8.53 6.57 -15.32
N VAL A 434 -7.89 5.40 -15.45
CA VAL A 434 -6.63 5.30 -16.20
C VAL A 434 -6.92 5.60 -17.67
N THR A 435 -6.29 6.65 -18.19
CA THR A 435 -6.33 7.04 -19.60
C THR A 435 -4.91 7.24 -20.12
N PRO A 436 -4.67 7.36 -21.43
CA PRO A 436 -3.36 7.80 -21.92
C PRO A 436 -2.88 9.15 -21.33
N ALA A 437 -3.78 9.95 -20.75
CA ALA A 437 -3.50 11.23 -20.10
C ALA A 437 -3.48 11.17 -18.55
N THR A 438 -3.91 10.06 -17.95
CA THR A 438 -3.98 9.85 -16.49
C THR A 438 -3.36 8.49 -16.18
N SER A 439 -2.13 8.50 -15.66
CA SER A 439 -1.33 7.29 -15.47
C SER A 439 -0.91 7.18 -14.01
N CYS A 440 -1.34 6.11 -13.33
CA CYS A 440 -0.90 5.78 -11.96
C CYS A 440 0.62 5.79 -11.82
N VAL A 441 1.35 5.44 -12.88
CA VAL A 441 2.82 5.47 -12.93
C VAL A 441 3.35 6.90 -12.88
N GLN A 442 2.74 7.81 -13.65
CA GLN A 442 3.16 9.22 -13.69
C GLN A 442 2.94 9.88 -12.34
N ASP A 443 1.74 9.73 -11.79
CA ASP A 443 1.33 10.42 -10.57
C ASP A 443 2.05 9.87 -9.32
N SER A 444 2.29 8.56 -9.27
CA SER A 444 3.12 7.95 -8.22
C SER A 444 4.55 8.48 -8.23
N ASN A 445 5.16 8.60 -9.42
CA ASN A 445 6.53 9.12 -9.56
C ASN A 445 6.63 10.63 -9.35
N GLN A 446 5.55 11.35 -9.62
CA GLN A 446 5.45 12.77 -9.32
C GLN A 446 5.59 13.03 -7.82
N ALA A 447 5.00 12.19 -6.96
CA ALA A 447 5.14 12.33 -5.52
C ALA A 447 6.61 12.25 -5.06
N LEU A 448 7.38 11.30 -5.60
CA LEU A 448 8.81 11.16 -5.29
C LEU A 448 9.61 12.39 -5.77
N TYR A 449 9.33 12.86 -6.98
CA TYR A 449 9.99 14.04 -7.53
C TYR A 449 9.68 15.31 -6.72
N LEU A 450 8.41 15.55 -6.39
CA LEU A 450 7.99 16.71 -5.60
C LEU A 450 8.61 16.71 -4.21
N THR A 451 8.72 15.54 -3.59
CA THR A 451 9.43 15.37 -2.30
C THR A 451 10.85 15.89 -2.37
N ILE A 452 11.62 15.44 -3.36
CA ILE A 452 13.03 15.85 -3.52
C ILE A 452 13.13 17.36 -3.71
N LYS A 453 12.27 17.95 -4.55
CA LYS A 453 12.27 19.39 -4.80
C LYS A 453 11.86 20.20 -3.57
N ARG A 454 10.91 19.71 -2.77
CA ARG A 454 10.50 20.33 -1.50
C ARG A 454 11.67 20.39 -0.53
N ILE A 455 12.34 19.26 -0.29
CA ILE A 455 13.50 19.18 0.61
C ILE A 455 14.65 20.07 0.12
N GLU A 456 14.96 20.04 -1.18
CA GLU A 456 15.97 20.96 -1.76
C GLU A 456 15.60 22.44 -1.54
N SER A 457 14.32 22.79 -1.68
CA SER A 457 13.85 24.17 -1.50
C SER A 457 13.95 24.62 -0.04
N GLU A 458 13.53 23.78 0.91
CA GLU A 458 13.60 24.07 2.35
C GLU A 458 15.04 24.28 2.80
N ILE A 459 15.96 23.43 2.34
CA ILE A 459 17.39 23.60 2.61
C ILE A 459 17.95 24.88 1.99
N ARG A 460 17.58 25.22 0.74
CA ARG A 460 18.08 26.43 0.07
C ARG A 460 17.53 27.72 0.67
N SER A 461 16.29 27.70 1.16
CA SER A 461 15.58 28.87 1.70
C SER A 461 15.87 29.12 3.18
N ASN A 462 16.31 28.10 3.93
CA ASN A 462 16.64 28.24 5.35
C ASN A 462 18.11 28.66 5.57
N PRO A 463 18.40 29.87 6.07
CA PRO A 463 19.77 30.33 6.33
C PRO A 463 20.53 29.49 7.36
N GLU A 464 19.85 29.02 8.40
CA GLU A 464 20.44 28.25 9.51
C GLU A 464 20.95 26.90 9.01
N ILE A 465 20.15 26.18 8.20
CA ILE A 465 20.56 24.93 7.57
C ILE A 465 21.78 25.15 6.65
N ARG A 466 21.79 26.23 5.86
CA ARG A 466 22.92 26.53 4.96
C ARG A 466 24.20 26.83 5.75
N GLN A 467 24.08 27.60 6.83
CA GLN A 467 25.20 27.86 7.73
C GLN A 467 25.73 26.56 8.33
N TRP A 468 24.83 25.69 8.82
CA TRP A 468 25.17 24.39 9.34
C TRP A 468 25.92 23.52 8.33
N LEU A 469 25.42 23.44 7.09
CA LEU A 469 26.05 22.66 6.02
C LEU A 469 27.46 23.15 5.66
N ASN A 470 27.70 24.45 5.75
CA ASN A 470 29.03 25.04 5.52
C ASN A 470 29.99 24.73 6.67
N GLN A 471 29.51 24.80 7.91
CA GLN A 471 30.29 24.51 9.12
C GLN A 471 30.58 23.00 9.29
N ASN A 472 29.69 22.14 8.82
CA ASN A 472 29.75 20.68 8.97
C ASN A 472 30.06 19.96 7.65
N SER A 473 31.12 20.39 6.97
CA SER A 473 31.47 19.95 5.60
C SER A 473 31.77 18.45 5.44
N TYR A 474 32.07 17.71 6.52
CA TYR A 474 32.32 16.26 6.50
C TYR A 474 31.20 15.42 7.15
N SER A 475 30.05 16.03 7.44
CA SER A 475 28.93 15.32 8.05
C SER A 475 28.28 14.31 7.09
N SER A 476 27.82 13.18 7.63
CA SER A 476 27.03 12.19 6.87
C SER A 476 25.74 12.80 6.30
N GLN A 477 25.16 13.79 6.99
CA GLN A 477 23.96 14.49 6.55
C GLN A 477 24.19 15.30 5.27
N ARG A 478 25.32 15.99 5.15
CA ARG A 478 25.67 16.70 3.92
C ARG A 478 25.80 15.74 2.75
N TRP A 479 26.48 14.62 2.94
CA TRP A 479 26.64 13.61 1.90
C TRP A 479 25.29 13.01 1.48
N ARG A 480 24.42 12.65 2.44
CA ARG A 480 23.05 12.17 2.15
C ARG A 480 22.26 13.20 1.34
N PHE A 481 22.37 14.48 1.68
CA PHE A 481 21.71 15.55 0.93
C PHE A 481 22.24 15.69 -0.50
N GLU A 482 23.56 15.61 -0.69
CA GLU A 482 24.18 15.61 -2.03
C GLU A 482 23.70 14.40 -2.86
N GLN A 483 23.53 13.24 -2.23
CA GLN A 483 22.92 12.08 -2.88
C GLN A 483 21.45 12.32 -3.26
N LEU A 484 20.65 12.91 -2.37
CA LEU A 484 19.24 13.24 -2.63
C LEU A 484 19.11 14.21 -3.81
N ALA A 485 19.94 15.26 -3.85
CA ALA A 485 19.96 16.23 -4.94
C ALA A 485 20.42 15.59 -6.26
N SER A 486 21.43 14.70 -6.21
CA SER A 486 21.88 13.93 -7.38
C SER A 486 20.77 13.03 -7.93
N LEU A 487 20.05 12.34 -7.05
CA LEU A 487 18.85 11.56 -7.41
C LEU A 487 17.78 12.45 -8.04
N GLY A 488 17.51 13.62 -7.47
CA GLY A 488 16.56 14.61 -8.02
C GLY A 488 16.90 15.03 -9.45
N GLN A 489 18.17 15.36 -9.71
CA GLN A 489 18.64 15.69 -11.05
C GLN A 489 18.53 14.50 -12.02
N PHE A 490 18.79 13.29 -11.55
CA PHE A 490 18.70 12.09 -12.38
C PHE A 490 17.24 11.78 -12.73
N ILE A 491 16.34 11.79 -11.75
CA ILE A 491 14.90 11.63 -11.94
C ILE A 491 14.41 12.70 -12.92
N GLU A 492 14.81 13.95 -12.75
CA GLU A 492 14.46 15.03 -13.67
C GLU A 492 14.94 14.77 -15.11
N ARG A 493 16.20 14.39 -15.30
CA ARG A 493 16.75 14.08 -16.63
C ARG A 493 16.15 12.82 -17.26
N HIS A 494 15.69 11.86 -16.47
CA HIS A 494 15.10 10.63 -16.97
C HIS A 494 13.59 10.79 -17.22
N LEU A 495 12.89 11.55 -16.37
CA LEU A 495 11.45 11.81 -16.50
C LEU A 495 11.13 12.93 -17.52
N ARG A 496 11.96 13.98 -17.66
CA ARG A 496 11.71 15.08 -18.63
C ARG A 496 11.61 14.62 -20.08
N PRO A 497 12.57 13.86 -20.67
CA PRO A 497 12.54 13.49 -22.08
C PRO A 497 11.45 12.46 -22.42
N ILE A 498 10.91 11.78 -21.41
CA ILE A 498 9.88 10.76 -21.57
C ILE A 498 8.47 11.40 -21.45
N GLY A 499 8.37 12.71 -21.20
CA GLY A 499 7.10 13.41 -21.06
C GLY A 499 6.41 13.19 -19.72
N PHE A 500 7.14 12.65 -18.72
CA PHE A 500 6.64 12.47 -17.37
C PHE A 500 6.50 13.79 -16.61
N LEU A 501 7.22 14.85 -16.96
CA LEU A 501 7.07 16.18 -16.35
C LEU A 501 6.19 17.05 -17.25
N ARG A 502 4.92 17.25 -16.90
CA ARG A 502 4.03 18.14 -17.67
C ARG A 502 4.43 19.61 -17.45
N SER A 503 4.26 20.46 -18.46
CA SER A 503 4.63 21.88 -18.40
C SER A 503 3.83 22.68 -17.36
N ASP A 504 2.60 22.27 -17.04
CA ASP A 504 1.76 22.81 -15.97
C ASP A 504 2.22 22.40 -14.55
N TRP A 505 3.25 21.56 -14.44
CA TRP A 505 3.78 21.13 -13.14
C TRP A 505 4.82 22.09 -12.54
N GLN A 506 5.48 22.95 -13.32
CA GLN A 506 6.38 23.96 -12.76
C GLN A 506 5.61 24.99 -11.90
N PRO A 507 4.47 25.55 -12.37
CA PRO A 507 3.61 26.40 -11.54
C PRO A 507 2.95 25.61 -10.39
N SER A 508 2.44 24.40 -10.66
CA SER A 508 1.78 23.59 -9.63
C SER A 508 2.75 23.12 -8.54
N ALA A 509 4.01 22.81 -8.87
CA ALA A 509 5.04 22.47 -7.88
C ALA A 509 5.42 23.69 -7.03
N GLN A 510 5.37 24.91 -7.56
CA GLN A 510 5.55 26.15 -6.80
C GLN A 510 4.36 26.39 -5.86
N GLU A 511 3.12 26.18 -6.31
CA GLU A 511 1.90 26.26 -5.48
C GLU A 511 1.80 25.12 -4.43
N LEU A 512 2.14 23.89 -4.80
CA LEU A 512 2.14 22.70 -3.92
C LEU A 512 3.29 22.72 -2.91
N ALA A 513 4.45 23.28 -3.29
CA ALA A 513 5.60 23.48 -2.43
C ALA A 513 5.52 24.76 -1.58
N GLY A 514 4.37 25.46 -1.55
CA GLY A 514 4.16 26.62 -0.68
C GLY A 514 5.16 27.75 -0.89
N VAL A 515 5.78 27.81 -2.06
CA VAL A 515 6.67 28.91 -2.46
C VAL A 515 5.75 30.06 -2.85
N GLY A 516 5.96 31.23 -2.24
CA GLY A 516 5.11 32.41 -2.42
C GLY A 516 4.74 32.68 -3.88
N SER A 517 3.49 33.05 -4.08
CA SER A 517 2.87 33.38 -5.37
C SER A 517 3.74 34.35 -6.19
N LEU A 518 4.30 33.87 -7.29
CA LEU A 518 4.69 34.73 -8.40
C LEU A 518 3.57 34.62 -9.42
N GLU A 519 2.75 35.67 -9.51
CA GLU A 519 1.70 35.81 -10.51
C GLU A 519 2.30 35.75 -11.92
N TYR A 520 1.88 34.78 -12.72
CA TYR A 520 2.08 34.81 -14.17
C TYR A 520 0.75 34.53 -14.88
N PRO A 521 0.24 35.48 -15.67
CA PRO A 521 -1.03 35.32 -16.36
C PRO A 521 -0.89 34.43 -17.59
N GLY A 522 -1.74 33.40 -17.65
CA GLY A 522 -2.19 32.73 -18.87
C GLY A 522 -1.21 31.71 -19.47
N LEU A 523 -1.64 30.44 -19.53
CA LEU A 523 -1.36 29.60 -20.69
C LEU A 523 -2.32 28.43 -20.79
N VAL A 524 -2.80 28.30 -22.02
CA VAL A 524 -3.85 27.42 -22.52
C VAL A 524 -3.43 25.94 -22.51
N LEU A 525 -4.41 25.10 -22.25
CA LEU A 525 -4.42 23.63 -22.33
C LEU A 525 -3.74 23.11 -23.61
N VAL A 526 -2.60 22.42 -23.49
CA VAL A 526 -2.09 21.53 -24.55
C VAL A 526 -2.32 20.09 -24.11
N LYS A 527 -3.45 19.53 -24.56
CA LYS A 527 -3.73 18.09 -24.54
C LYS A 527 -3.10 17.44 -25.78
N ALA A 528 -2.67 16.20 -25.58
CA ALA A 528 -2.26 15.20 -26.58
C ALA A 528 -0.80 15.24 -27.09
N LEU A 529 -0.17 14.05 -27.03
CA LEU A 529 1.09 13.63 -27.66
C LEU A 529 2.40 13.69 -26.83
N THR A 530 2.42 13.14 -25.62
CA THR A 530 3.66 12.81 -24.90
C THR A 530 3.78 11.33 -24.50
N SER A 531 4.10 10.53 -25.52
CA SER A 531 4.88 9.29 -25.47
C SER A 531 4.23 8.01 -24.89
N TRP A 532 4.34 6.93 -25.65
CA TRP A 532 4.02 5.54 -25.26
C TRP A 532 5.05 4.96 -24.27
N ARG A 533 6.20 5.62 -24.08
CA ARG A 533 7.19 5.28 -23.04
C ARG A 533 6.72 5.70 -21.63
N THR A 534 5.61 6.43 -21.54
CA THR A 534 5.06 7.03 -20.31
C THR A 534 3.97 6.18 -19.64
N ILE A 535 3.71 4.96 -20.15
CA ILE A 535 2.57 4.11 -19.73
C ILE A 535 2.99 2.78 -19.09
N LEU A 536 4.24 2.32 -19.25
CA LEU A 536 4.62 0.96 -18.84
C LEU A 536 5.11 0.90 -17.39
N PRO A 537 4.30 0.37 -16.45
CA PRO A 537 4.63 0.28 -15.03
C PRO A 537 5.93 -0.46 -14.77
N ARG A 538 6.20 -1.56 -15.49
CA ARG A 538 7.44 -2.33 -15.28
C ARG A 538 8.70 -1.55 -15.63
N ARG A 539 8.68 -0.77 -16.70
CA ARG A 539 9.84 0.02 -17.09
C ARG A 539 10.18 1.05 -16.01
N ALA A 540 9.17 1.75 -15.48
CA ALA A 540 9.35 2.72 -14.40
C ALA A 540 9.85 2.03 -13.11
N HIS A 541 9.24 0.92 -12.71
CA HIS A 541 9.68 0.10 -11.57
C HIS A 541 11.17 -0.28 -11.69
N ASP A 542 11.55 -0.89 -12.82
CA ASP A 542 12.92 -1.37 -13.04
C ASP A 542 13.91 -0.19 -13.13
N ASP A 543 13.56 0.90 -13.81
CA ASP A 543 14.43 2.07 -13.95
C ASP A 543 14.72 2.74 -12.60
N ILE A 544 13.71 2.94 -11.75
CA ILE A 544 13.88 3.57 -10.44
C ILE A 544 14.69 2.68 -9.50
N ALA A 545 14.41 1.38 -9.48
CA ALA A 545 15.21 0.42 -8.72
C ALA A 545 16.68 0.44 -9.16
N LYS A 546 16.97 0.44 -10.47
CA LYS A 546 18.34 0.53 -10.99
C LYS A 546 19.03 1.85 -10.63
N ILE A 547 18.30 2.97 -10.67
CA ILE A 547 18.84 4.29 -10.29
C ILE A 547 19.28 4.25 -8.83
N LEU A 548 18.39 3.80 -7.94
CA LEU A 548 18.67 3.72 -6.51
C LEU A 548 19.84 2.77 -6.21
N LEU A 549 19.94 1.62 -6.89
CA LEU A 549 21.11 0.72 -6.79
C LEU A 549 22.43 1.42 -7.15
N ARG A 550 22.44 2.24 -8.20
CA ARG A 550 23.64 3.01 -8.60
C ARG A 550 24.02 4.07 -7.56
N HIS A 551 23.04 4.59 -6.82
CA HIS A 551 23.26 5.47 -5.67
C HIS A 551 23.60 4.72 -4.37
N GLY A 552 23.73 3.39 -4.42
CA GLY A 552 24.17 2.57 -3.30
C GLY A 552 23.06 2.15 -2.35
N SER A 553 21.80 2.23 -2.77
CA SER A 553 20.70 1.71 -1.95
C SER A 553 20.81 0.20 -1.77
N LEU A 554 20.50 -0.29 -0.57
CA LEU A 554 20.26 -1.70 -0.31
C LEU A 554 18.81 -2.04 -0.68
N GLN A 555 18.59 -3.10 -1.44
CA GLN A 555 17.23 -3.44 -1.90
C GLN A 555 16.83 -4.87 -1.56
N TRP A 556 15.58 -5.06 -1.19
CA TRP A 556 14.97 -6.36 -0.94
C TRP A 556 13.82 -6.58 -1.92
N ALA A 557 13.98 -7.51 -2.85
CA ALA A 557 12.95 -7.87 -3.80
C ALA A 557 12.11 -9.03 -3.25
N ILE A 558 10.80 -8.87 -3.20
CA ILE A 558 9.83 -9.93 -2.92
C ILE A 558 9.09 -10.23 -4.21
N ARG A 559 9.13 -11.48 -4.66
CA ARG A 559 8.41 -11.94 -5.84
C ARG A 559 7.43 -13.04 -5.47
N THR A 560 6.17 -12.88 -5.87
CA THR A 560 5.14 -13.94 -5.80
C THR A 560 4.61 -14.24 -7.19
N ASN A 561 4.18 -15.46 -7.44
CA ASN A 561 3.64 -15.88 -8.75
C ASN A 561 2.37 -16.71 -8.56
N GLN A 562 1.22 -16.07 -8.30
CA GLN A 562 -0.07 -16.76 -8.05
C GLN A 562 0.02 -17.77 -6.90
N VAL A 563 0.05 -17.24 -5.68
CA VAL A 563 0.32 -17.97 -4.44
C VAL A 563 -0.96 -18.12 -3.61
N GLY A 564 -1.09 -19.24 -2.90
CA GLY A 564 -2.31 -19.63 -2.17
C GLY A 564 -2.74 -21.01 -2.63
N GLY A 565 -4.04 -21.20 -2.90
CA GLY A 565 -4.51 -22.34 -3.67
C GLY A 565 -4.21 -22.20 -5.17
N CYS A 566 -4.59 -23.20 -5.96
CA CYS A 566 -4.24 -23.32 -7.37
C CYS A 566 -5.49 -23.38 -8.26
N ASP A 567 -5.68 -22.36 -9.12
CA ASP A 567 -6.62 -22.45 -10.26
C ASP A 567 -5.82 -22.93 -11.50
N PRO A 568 -6.04 -24.16 -12.01
CA PRO A 568 -5.24 -24.72 -13.11
C PRO A 568 -5.42 -23.99 -14.45
N ASP A 569 -6.46 -23.17 -14.62
CA ASP A 569 -6.77 -22.51 -15.89
C ASP A 569 -6.11 -21.14 -16.06
N ILE A 570 -5.44 -20.63 -15.01
CA ILE A 570 -4.63 -19.41 -15.07
C ILE A 570 -3.14 -19.69 -14.97
N GLN A 571 -2.32 -18.77 -15.47
CA GLN A 571 -0.87 -18.77 -15.30
C GLN A 571 -0.37 -17.36 -15.03
N PRO A 572 0.71 -17.17 -14.24
CA PRO A 572 1.26 -15.84 -14.02
C PRO A 572 1.89 -15.32 -15.32
N ARG A 573 1.70 -14.04 -15.61
CA ARG A 573 2.30 -13.38 -16.78
C ARG A 573 3.10 -12.16 -16.35
N ALA A 574 4.34 -12.05 -16.81
CA ALA A 574 5.18 -10.89 -16.51
C ALA A 574 4.58 -9.59 -17.07
N ALA A 575 4.73 -8.49 -16.33
CA ALA A 575 4.47 -7.17 -16.87
C ALA A 575 5.45 -6.86 -18.03
N SER A 576 5.00 -6.07 -19.00
CA SER A 576 5.77 -5.75 -20.21
C SER A 576 6.65 -4.51 -20.04
N THR A 577 7.85 -4.51 -20.63
CA THR A 577 8.79 -3.38 -20.61
C THR A 577 8.82 -2.54 -21.90
N LEU A 578 8.36 -3.11 -23.03
CA LEU A 578 8.56 -2.66 -24.43
C LEU A 578 9.91 -1.93 -24.71
N PHE A 579 10.73 -2.59 -25.53
CA PHE A 579 12.12 -2.32 -25.87
C PHE A 579 13.11 -2.59 -24.74
#